data_AF-A0A238VXT9-F1
#
_entry.id   AF-A0A238VXT9-F1
#
_cell.length_a   1.000
_cell.length_b   1.000
_cell.length_c   1.000
_cell.angle_alpha   90.00
_cell.angle_beta   90.00
_cell.angle_gamma   90.00
#
_symmetry.space_group_name_H-M   'P 1'
#
loop_
_entity.id
_entity.type
_entity.pdbx_description
1 polymer ?
#
loop_
_entity_poly.entity_id
_entity_poly.type
_entity_poly.pdbx_seq_one_letter_code
_entity_poly.pdbx_strand_id
1 'polypeptide(L)'
;MKTPAEYLNCPVFELTYPTGEAAESVPVVAYNDAIQAVEAALADAEKYKYLLMRALRRHAAETKQYPAPVALPSAETETRVLPLYSPDELAA
;
A
#
# COMPACT_ATOMS: atom_id res chain seq x y z
N MET A 1 -12.06 7.99 -6.66
CA MET A 1 -11.52 8.01 -5.29
C MET A 1 -11.35 9.46 -4.90
N LYS A 2 -11.84 9.84 -3.73
CA LYS A 2 -11.52 11.16 -3.18
C LYS A 2 -10.03 11.21 -2.83
N THR A 3 -9.41 12.38 -2.93
CA THR A 3 -8.04 12.56 -2.42
C THR A 3 -8.04 12.49 -0.88
N PRO A 4 -6.91 12.16 -0.22
CA PRO A 4 -6.84 12.15 1.25
C PRO A 4 -7.32 13.46 1.89
N ALA A 5 -7.01 14.60 1.27
CA ALA A 5 -7.45 15.93 1.71
C ALA A 5 -8.98 16.09 1.67
N GLU A 6 -9.67 15.44 0.72
CA GLU A 6 -11.13 15.50 0.60
C GLU A 6 -11.86 14.67 1.66
N TYR A 7 -11.21 13.69 2.30
CA TYR A 7 -11.78 12.98 3.46
C TYR A 7 -11.60 13.79 4.75
N LEU A 8 -10.56 14.64 4.80
CA LEU A 8 -10.24 15.50 5.93
C LEU A 8 -10.81 16.92 5.75
N ASN A 9 -12.05 17.03 5.28
CA ASN A 9 -12.74 18.32 5.13
C ASN A 9 -13.34 18.76 6.48
N CYS A 10 -12.50 18.79 7.51
CA CYS A 10 -12.81 19.10 8.90
C CYS A 10 -11.82 20.16 9.43
N PRO A 11 -12.10 20.81 10.57
CA PRO A 11 -11.20 21.78 11.16
C PRO A 11 -9.84 21.14 11.49
N VAL A 12 -8.78 21.72 10.94
CA VAL A 12 -7.39 21.33 11.23
C VAL A 12 -6.81 22.34 12.22
N PHE A 13 -6.16 21.83 13.26
CA PHE A 13 -5.48 22.62 14.28
C PHE A 13 -3.98 22.53 14.05
N GLU A 14 -3.25 23.61 14.28
CA GLU A 14 -1.79 23.60 14.20
C GLU A 14 -1.22 23.38 15.60
N LEU A 15 -0.53 22.25 15.82
CA LEU A 15 0.22 22.02 17.04
C LEU A 15 1.60 22.65 16.88
N THR A 16 1.87 23.69 17.67
CA THR A 16 3.15 24.41 17.66
C THR A 16 4.00 23.93 18.83
N TYR A 17 5.22 23.47 18.55
CA TYR A 17 6.18 23.14 19.60
C TYR A 17 6.82 24.41 20.20
N PRO A 18 7.20 24.41 21.48
CA PRO A 18 7.70 25.59 22.20
C PRO A 18 9.10 26.06 21.76
N THR A 19 9.71 25.39 20.79
CA THR A 19 11.00 25.69 20.15
C THR A 19 10.99 26.96 19.28
N GLY A 20 9.81 27.50 18.97
CA GLY A 20 9.67 28.83 18.37
C GLY A 20 10.01 28.94 16.88
N GLU A 21 10.36 27.83 16.23
CA GLU A 21 10.53 27.79 14.78
C GLU A 21 9.19 27.51 14.10
N ALA A 22 8.76 28.41 13.20
CA ALA A 22 7.55 28.26 12.39
C ALA A 22 7.58 27.01 11.48
N ALA A 23 8.74 26.35 11.36
CA ALA A 23 8.94 25.13 10.61
C ALA A 23 8.44 23.85 11.32
N GLU A 24 8.01 23.94 12.58
CA GLU A 24 7.58 22.78 13.38
C GLU A 24 6.07 22.79 13.71
N SER A 25 5.22 23.47 12.93
CA SER A 25 3.77 23.31 13.08
C SER A 25 3.29 22.02 12.43
N VAL A 26 2.68 21.13 13.21
CA VAL A 26 2.11 19.87 12.71
C VAL A 26 0.58 20.01 12.64
N PRO A 27 -0.06 19.71 11.50
CA PRO A 27 -1.51 19.71 11.39
C PRO A 27 -2.09 18.53 12.18
N VAL A 28 -2.99 18.83 13.11
CA VAL A 28 -3.67 17.87 13.97
C VAL A 28 -5.17 18.01 13.77
N VAL A 29 -5.86 16.87 13.73
CA VAL A 29 -7.32 16.81 13.60
C VAL A 29 -7.91 16.24 14.88
N ALA A 30 -9.13 16.64 15.23
CA ALA A 30 -9.84 16.05 16.35
C ALA A 30 -10.04 14.54 16.15
N TYR A 31 -9.95 13.78 17.23
CA TYR A 31 -10.01 12.31 17.18
C TYR A 31 -11.27 11.76 16.49
N ASN A 32 -12.44 12.32 16.80
CA ASN A 32 -13.70 11.87 16.21
C ASN A 32 -13.75 12.12 14.70
N ASP A 33 -13.23 13.26 14.25
CA ASP A 33 -13.20 13.61 12.82
C ASP A 33 -12.22 12.71 12.07
N ALA A 34 -11.09 12.35 12.70
CA ALA A 34 -10.14 11.40 12.14
C ALA A 34 -10.76 10.01 11.95
N ILE A 35 -11.55 9.52 12.92
CA ILE A 35 -12.26 8.24 12.79
C ILE A 35 -13.23 8.29 11.61
N GLN A 36 -14.07 9.33 11.53
CA GLN A 36 -15.07 9.43 10.47
C GLN A 36 -14.43 9.51 9.08
N ALA A 37 -13.31 10.23 8.95
CA ALA A 37 -12.55 10.31 7.71
C ALA A 37 -12.00 8.93 7.30
N VAL A 38 -11.45 8.17 8.25
CA VAL A 38 -10.92 6.82 8.01
C VAL A 38 -12.03 5.83 7.63
N GLU A 39 -13.16 5.85 8.33
CA GLU A 39 -14.31 4.99 8.02
C GLU A 39 -14.86 5.28 6.61
N ALA A 40 -14.98 6.57 6.24
CA ALA A 40 -15.40 6.97 4.91
C ALA A 40 -14.42 6.54 3.82
N ALA A 41 -13.10 6.65 4.09
CA ALA A 41 -12.07 6.20 3.18
C ALA A 41 -12.07 4.68 3.00
N LEU A 42 -12.27 3.91 4.07
CA LEU A 42 -12.39 2.45 4.03
C LEU A 42 -13.61 1.99 3.24
N ALA A 43 -14.78 2.60 3.48
CA ALA A 43 -16.00 2.26 2.74
C ALA A 43 -15.86 2.51 1.23
N ASP A 44 -15.20 3.61 0.84
CA ASP A 44 -14.95 3.90 -0.57
C ASP A 44 -13.91 2.92 -1.16
N ALA A 45 -12.84 2.60 -0.42
CA ALA A 45 -11.83 1.63 -0.82
C ALA A 45 -12.41 0.23 -1.07
N GLU A 46 -13.30 -0.25 -0.20
CA GLU A 46 -14.00 -1.54 -0.38
C GLU A 46 -14.83 -1.55 -1.67
N LYS A 47 -15.54 -0.45 -1.96
CA LYS A 47 -16.31 -0.28 -3.19
C LYS A 47 -15.42 -0.36 -4.43
N TYR A 48 -14.26 0.29 -4.43
CA TYR A 48 -13.33 0.20 -5.55
C TYR A 48 -12.64 -1.15 -5.67
N LYS A 49 -12.34 -1.83 -4.56
CA LYS A 49 -11.85 -3.22 -4.60
C LYS A 49 -12.84 -4.12 -5.33
N TYR A 50 -14.13 -4.00 -5.03
CA TYR A 50 -15.17 -4.74 -5.73
C TYR A 50 -15.24 -4.36 -7.22
N LEU A 51 -15.21 -3.08 -7.55
CA LEU A 51 -15.25 -2.60 -8.95
C LEU A 51 -14.01 -3.05 -9.75
N LEU A 52 -12.81 -3.01 -9.16
CA LEU A 52 -11.58 -3.51 -9.75
C LEU A 52 -11.68 -5.02 -9.99
N MET A 53 -12.05 -5.80 -8.97
CA MET A 53 -12.22 -7.25 -9.10
C MET A 53 -13.30 -7.62 -10.12
N ARG A 54 -14.34 -6.79 -10.26
CA ARG A 54 -15.39 -6.96 -11.28
C ARG A 54 -14.88 -6.59 -12.68
N ALA A 55 -14.13 -5.50 -12.81
CA ALA A 55 -13.50 -5.08 -14.06
C ALA A 55 -12.48 -6.12 -14.53
N LEU A 56 -11.63 -6.64 -13.63
CA LEU A 56 -10.70 -7.74 -13.91
C LEU A 56 -11.43 -9.01 -14.36
N ARG A 57 -12.53 -9.39 -13.69
CA ARG A 57 -13.34 -10.54 -14.11
C ARG A 57 -13.99 -10.34 -15.49
N ARG A 58 -14.47 -9.14 -15.79
CA ARG A 58 -15.03 -8.80 -17.11
C ARG A 58 -13.94 -8.78 -18.17
N HIS A 59 -12.83 -8.11 -17.92
CA HIS A 59 -11.69 -8.06 -18.83
C HIS A 59 -11.14 -9.45 -19.09
N ALA A 60 -11.02 -10.32 -18.07
CA ALA A 60 -10.65 -11.72 -18.23
C ALA A 60 -11.66 -12.53 -19.06
N ALA A 61 -12.96 -12.22 -18.96
CA ALA A 61 -13.98 -12.86 -19.80
C ALA A 61 -13.92 -12.38 -21.27
N GLU A 62 -13.62 -11.10 -21.50
CA GLU A 62 -13.40 -10.53 -22.84
C GLU A 62 -12.06 -10.99 -23.45
N THR A 63 -10.99 -11.10 -22.64
CA THR A 63 -9.68 -11.61 -23.07
C THR A 63 -9.60 -13.14 -23.14
N LYS A 64 -10.61 -13.89 -22.70
CA LYS A 64 -10.73 -15.34 -22.98
C LYS A 64 -10.97 -15.65 -24.47
N GLN A 65 -11.18 -14.64 -25.32
CA GLN A 65 -11.08 -14.76 -26.78
C GLN A 65 -9.63 -14.75 -27.30
N TYR A 66 -8.64 -14.46 -26.46
CA TYR A 66 -7.22 -14.65 -26.76
C TYR A 66 -6.69 -15.93 -26.10
N PRO A 67 -5.82 -16.70 -26.79
CA PRO A 67 -5.29 -17.93 -26.25
C PRO A 67 -4.50 -17.65 -24.96
N ALA A 68 -4.70 -18.49 -23.95
CA ALA A 68 -4.03 -18.37 -22.66
C ALA A 68 -2.50 -18.36 -22.87
N PRO A 69 -1.75 -17.45 -22.20
CA PRO A 69 -0.30 -17.50 -22.24
C PRO A 69 0.16 -18.85 -21.68
N VAL A 70 0.95 -19.57 -22.46
CA VAL A 70 1.57 -20.83 -22.07
C VAL A 70 2.41 -20.55 -20.83
N ALA A 71 2.04 -21.17 -19.71
CA ALA A 71 2.87 -21.17 -18.52
C ALA A 71 4.18 -21.89 -18.87
N LEU A 72 5.26 -21.14 -19.00
CA LEU A 72 6.60 -21.71 -19.05
C LEU A 72 6.82 -22.43 -17.71
N PRO A 73 7.34 -23.67 -17.71
CA PRO A 73 7.67 -24.35 -16.47
C PRO A 73 8.62 -23.44 -15.69
N SER A 74 8.21 -23.10 -14.46
CA SER A 74 9.09 -22.45 -13.49
C SER A 74 10.29 -23.38 -13.33
N ALA A 75 11.42 -23.02 -13.95
CA ALA A 75 12.67 -23.68 -13.68
C ALA A 75 12.97 -23.43 -12.20
N GLU A 76 12.68 -24.43 -11.37
CA GLU A 76 13.19 -24.58 -10.02
C GLU A 76 14.71 -24.59 -10.12
N THR A 77 15.28 -23.39 -10.24
CA THR A 77 16.72 -23.20 -10.12
C THR A 77 16.95 -23.21 -8.63
N GLU A 78 17.12 -24.41 -8.08
CA GLU A 78 17.66 -24.61 -6.74
C GLU A 78 19.07 -23.99 -6.72
N THR A 79 19.14 -22.66 -6.53
CA THR A 79 20.39 -21.96 -6.33
C THR A 79 20.94 -22.44 -4.99
N ARG A 80 21.81 -23.44 -5.04
CA ARG A 80 22.51 -23.99 -3.89
C ARG A 80 23.34 -22.87 -3.25
N VAL A 81 22.87 -22.36 -2.12
CA VAL A 81 23.58 -21.36 -1.32
C VAL A 81 24.78 -22.04 -0.67
N LEU A 82 25.98 -21.53 -0.93
CA LEU A 82 27.21 -21.94 -0.26
C LEU A 82 27.67 -20.84 0.71
N PRO A 83 28.23 -21.20 1.87
CA PRO A 83 28.76 -20.23 2.82
C PRO A 83 29.94 -19.44 2.22
N LEU A 84 30.02 -18.15 2.56
CA LEU A 84 31.01 -17.21 2.03
C LEU A 84 32.44 -17.46 2.56
N TYR A 85 32.57 -18.08 3.73
CA TYR A 85 33.85 -18.34 4.39
C TYR A 85 34.10 -19.84 4.53
N SER A 86 35.35 -20.23 4.38
CA SER A 86 35.78 -21.60 4.66
C SER A 86 35.87 -21.83 6.18
N PRO A 87 35.57 -23.04 6.69
CA PRO A 87 35.62 -23.30 8.13
C PRO A 87 37.00 -23.08 8.76
N ASP A 88 38.06 -23.08 7.96
CA ASP A 88 39.44 -22.83 8.41
C ASP A 88 39.73 -21.34 8.67
N GLU A 89 38.95 -20.42 8.11
CA GLU A 89 39.13 -18.96 8.28
C GLU A 89 38.46 -18.41 9.56
N LEU A 90 37.57 -19.18 10.20
CA LEU A 90 36.90 -18.79 11.44
C LEU A 90 37.72 -19.08 12.71
N ALA A 91 38.87 -19.73 12.58
CA ALA A 91 39.71 -20.20 13.69
C ALA A 91 41.06 -19.46 13.82
N ALA A 92 41.26 -18.34 13.12
CA ALA A 92 42.47 -17.52 13.17
C ALA A 92 42.23 -16.16 13.85
#